data_AF-A0A7S0SGV9-F1
#
_entry.id   AF-A0A7S0SGV9-F1
#
_cell.length_a   1.000
_cell.length_b   1.000
_cell.length_c   1.000
_cell.angle_alpha   90.00
_cell.angle_beta   90.00
_cell.angle_gamma   90.00
#
_symmetry.space_group_name_H-M   'P 1'
#
loop_
_entity.id
_entity.type
_entity.pdbx_description
1 polymer ?
#
loop_
_entity_poly.entity_id
_entity_poly.type
_entity_poly.pdbx_seq_one_letter_code
_entity_poly.pdbx_strand_id
1 'polypeptide(L)'
;DEDEDEDDGVDMFALPADFDDGLNLDDDPEDIADMDDDVDVVSDDVLGRGGGADVSEAAALAALSALFGDDNVEDEAAVRRKARAAERANTPTAVTCARCYSLRNYGRVKNEAAEILMPSFDFGRVVGDRLRTVGPGGAVILLLVDVVDFDGSFPVDAVDVLHPYVVDESVDVLLVATKVDLLPTQCTRTRVSSFARRRAKTYGLARASGVHLVSATTGMGINILSEQLEQLLDEGKEVWVVGAQNAGKSSLINRLSKRYGGPGPSDGGPLASHLPGTTLGVVKLPNLLPNGSDVFDTPGLLQPGQVASRLSNEEARMVLPRSRLKPRTYRAEVGSTIHIGGLARIDIVDGPQRTLYLTVWVSSDVPIHYMTKTDKADAFFVKHAGEKLSPPIGAQRVRQLGEWGSRVVNVYGDDWTKSTRDISIGGLGWVGVGVSGNASFRVWTHEGVLVETREALVPDMSRDLQRPGFSDEQQAATGGASALRPSKRIMRKGGNRTPKR
;
A
#
# COMPACT_ATOMS: atom_id res chain seq x y z
N ASP A 1 6.46 68.50 -28.20
CA ASP A 1 6.15 67.28 -28.95
C ASP A 1 6.47 66.14 -28.00
N GLU A 2 5.63 66.02 -26.97
CA GLU A 2 4.53 65.03 -26.87
C GLU A 2 5.13 63.69 -26.35
N ASP A 3 4.69 63.02 -25.28
CA ASP A 3 3.66 63.16 -24.25
C ASP A 3 3.99 62.07 -23.18
N GLU A 4 3.71 62.35 -21.90
CA GLU A 4 2.92 61.52 -20.94
C GLU A 4 3.21 59.99 -20.80
N ASP A 5 3.17 59.31 -19.64
CA ASP A 5 2.74 59.61 -18.27
C ASP A 5 3.21 58.48 -17.31
N GLU A 6 3.31 58.87 -16.04
CA GLU A 6 2.96 58.18 -14.76
C GLU A 6 3.02 56.64 -14.62
N ASP A 7 3.69 56.15 -13.57
CA ASP A 7 2.96 55.61 -12.40
C ASP A 7 3.91 55.19 -11.24
N ASP A 8 3.69 55.88 -10.12
CA ASP A 8 3.61 55.45 -8.71
C ASP A 8 4.45 54.30 -8.11
N GLY A 9 5.14 54.67 -7.03
CA GLY A 9 5.76 53.77 -6.07
C GLY A 9 4.81 53.32 -4.96
N VAL A 10 5.18 52.23 -4.27
CA VAL A 10 4.61 51.87 -2.96
C VAL A 10 5.69 51.28 -2.05
N ASP A 11 5.54 51.66 -0.79
CA ASP A 11 6.40 51.55 0.38
C ASP A 11 6.96 50.18 0.77
N MET A 12 8.17 50.28 1.30
CA MET A 12 8.93 49.29 2.04
C MET A 12 8.55 49.37 3.53
N PHE A 13 7.61 48.53 3.98
CA PHE A 13 7.27 48.41 5.40
C PHE A 13 8.14 47.36 6.09
N ALA A 14 8.99 47.85 7.00
CA ALA A 14 9.65 47.07 8.04
C ALA A 14 8.66 46.79 9.20
N LEU A 15 8.70 45.58 9.76
CA LEU A 15 8.11 45.23 11.05
C LEU A 15 9.01 44.20 11.78
N PRO A 16 8.92 44.12 13.13
CA PRO A 16 10.09 44.03 13.99
C PRO A 16 10.34 42.63 14.60
N ALA A 17 11.53 42.52 15.17
CA ALA A 17 11.97 41.48 16.09
C ALA A 17 11.19 41.50 17.43
N ASP A 18 11.37 40.41 18.17
CA ASP A 18 11.00 40.15 19.57
C ASP A 18 9.76 39.28 19.75
N PHE A 19 9.97 37.96 19.81
CA PHE A 19 9.32 37.11 20.81
C PHE A 19 10.31 36.03 21.25
N ASP A 20 10.83 36.26 22.44
CA ASP A 20 11.65 35.37 23.27
C ASP A 20 10.71 34.33 23.91
N ASP A 21 11.00 33.04 23.72
CA ASP A 21 10.44 31.99 24.56
C ASP A 21 11.48 30.88 24.70
N GLY A 22 12.20 30.97 25.82
CA GLY A 22 13.12 29.95 26.27
C GLY A 22 12.37 28.72 26.75
N LEU A 23 12.72 27.56 26.18
CA LEU A 23 12.52 26.27 26.82
C LEU A 23 13.79 25.44 26.63
N ASN A 24 14.59 25.41 27.70
CA ASN A 24 15.65 24.43 27.92
C ASN A 24 15.02 23.04 27.97
N LEU A 25 15.52 22.12 27.15
CA LEU A 25 15.32 20.69 27.30
C LEU A 25 16.70 20.06 27.47
N ASP A 26 17.15 20.04 28.73
CA ASP A 26 18.15 19.10 29.22
C ASP A 26 17.40 17.79 29.52
N ASP A 27 17.57 16.77 28.67
CA ASP A 27 17.20 15.39 28.99
C ASP A 27 18.47 14.54 28.89
N ASP A 28 19.14 14.38 30.03
CA ASP A 28 20.09 13.29 30.27
C ASP A 28 19.31 11.96 30.38
N PRO A 29 19.77 10.87 29.74
CA PRO A 29 19.09 9.58 29.78
C PRO A 29 19.75 8.64 30.80
N GLU A 30 19.16 8.44 31.97
CA GLU A 30 19.48 7.29 32.83
C GLU A 30 18.22 6.66 33.43
N ASP A 31 18.26 5.32 33.47
CA ASP A 31 17.44 4.38 34.25
C ASP A 31 16.03 4.00 33.78
N ILE A 32 15.96 3.00 32.87
CA ILE A 32 14.95 1.93 32.99
C ILE A 32 15.64 0.57 32.79
N ALA A 33 15.62 -0.21 33.87
CA ALA A 33 16.21 -1.52 34.03
C ALA A 33 15.56 -2.60 33.16
N ASP A 34 16.42 -3.53 32.76
CA ASP A 34 16.15 -4.79 32.05
C ASP A 34 15.09 -5.66 32.74
N MET A 35 14.12 -6.14 31.97
CA MET A 35 13.34 -7.34 32.29
C MET A 35 13.51 -8.32 31.14
N ASP A 36 14.45 -9.25 31.34
CA ASP A 36 14.63 -10.48 30.59
C ASP A 36 13.47 -11.45 30.92
N ASP A 37 12.76 -11.94 29.90
CA ASP A 37 11.86 -13.09 30.01
C ASP A 37 12.60 -14.34 29.55
N ASP A 38 13.06 -15.12 30.52
CA ASP A 38 13.61 -16.46 30.39
C ASP A 38 12.54 -17.44 29.87
N VAL A 39 12.85 -18.11 28.76
CA VAL A 39 12.11 -19.29 28.28
C VAL A 39 12.83 -20.54 28.80
N ASP A 40 12.37 -21.06 29.92
CA ASP A 40 12.90 -22.30 30.49
C ASP A 40 12.50 -23.52 29.65
N VAL A 41 13.52 -24.15 29.07
CA VAL A 41 13.50 -25.48 28.48
C VAL A 41 13.63 -26.48 29.62
N VAL A 42 12.57 -27.23 29.93
CA VAL A 42 12.66 -28.33 30.90
C VAL A 42 12.81 -29.66 30.15
N SER A 43 14.02 -30.18 30.22
CA SER A 43 14.43 -31.52 29.79
C SER A 43 13.91 -32.60 30.73
N ASP A 44 13.66 -33.75 30.10
CA ASP A 44 13.31 -35.06 30.67
C ASP A 44 14.40 -35.64 31.59
N ASP A 45 14.02 -36.69 32.33
CA ASP A 45 14.81 -37.59 33.20
C ASP A 45 14.85 -37.33 34.72
N VAL A 46 13.99 -38.05 35.46
CA VAL A 46 14.40 -38.77 36.71
C VAL A 46 13.65 -40.10 36.84
N LEU A 47 14.42 -41.19 36.86
CA LEU A 47 14.00 -42.55 37.25
C LEU A 47 13.78 -42.66 38.76
N GLY A 48 12.68 -43.30 39.18
CA GLY A 48 12.45 -43.66 40.59
C GLY A 48 11.39 -44.76 40.76
N ARG A 49 11.85 -45.98 41.05
CA ARG A 49 11.08 -47.22 41.30
C ARG A 49 10.01 -47.12 42.41
N GLY A 50 8.91 -47.86 42.24
CA GLY A 50 8.32 -48.65 43.33
C GLY A 50 6.80 -48.89 43.27
N GLY A 51 6.40 -50.17 43.24
CA GLY A 51 5.09 -50.63 43.73
C GLY A 51 4.08 -51.02 42.65
N GLY A 52 3.79 -52.32 42.55
CA GLY A 52 2.93 -52.89 41.52
C GLY A 52 1.43 -52.92 41.85
N ALA A 53 0.64 -53.19 40.82
CA ALA A 53 -0.59 -53.97 40.86
C ALA A 53 -0.93 -54.36 39.41
N ASP A 54 -0.91 -55.66 39.12
CA ASP A 54 -1.40 -56.23 37.86
C ASP A 54 -2.88 -55.91 37.69
N VAL A 55 -3.21 -55.06 36.72
CA VAL A 55 -4.57 -54.90 36.21
C VAL A 55 -4.61 -55.62 34.87
N SER A 56 -5.47 -56.63 34.78
CA SER A 56 -5.53 -57.54 33.63
C SER A 56 -5.82 -56.78 32.32
N GLU A 57 -5.15 -57.19 31.25
CA GLU A 57 -5.27 -56.64 29.89
C GLU A 57 -6.73 -56.66 29.36
N ALA A 58 -7.56 -57.57 29.91
CA ALA A 58 -8.99 -57.64 29.63
C ALA A 58 -9.80 -56.46 30.22
N ALA A 59 -9.39 -55.90 31.35
CA ALA A 59 -10.06 -54.73 31.95
C ALA A 59 -9.72 -53.43 31.20
N ALA A 60 -8.49 -53.32 30.69
CA ALA A 60 -8.07 -52.19 29.86
C ALA A 60 -8.78 -52.19 28.49
N LEU A 61 -8.96 -53.35 27.86
CA LEU A 61 -9.70 -53.51 26.60
C LEU A 61 -11.21 -53.27 26.76
N ALA A 62 -11.80 -53.64 27.89
CA ALA A 62 -13.21 -53.35 28.18
C ALA A 62 -13.46 -51.84 28.42
N ALA A 63 -12.53 -51.14 29.08
CA ALA A 63 -12.61 -49.68 29.26
C ALA A 63 -12.43 -48.92 27.93
N LEU A 64 -11.55 -49.40 27.04
CA LEU A 64 -11.39 -48.86 25.68
C LEU A 64 -12.62 -49.10 24.80
N SER A 65 -13.26 -50.27 24.90
CA SER A 65 -14.51 -50.55 24.18
C SER A 65 -15.71 -49.73 24.70
N ALA A 66 -15.72 -49.33 25.98
CA ALA A 66 -16.77 -48.50 26.56
C ALA A 66 -16.60 -47.00 26.23
N LEU A 67 -15.37 -46.54 25.96
CA LEU A 67 -15.08 -45.17 25.51
C LEU A 67 -15.38 -44.94 24.01
N PHE A 68 -15.44 -46.01 23.21
CA PHE A 68 -15.74 -45.97 21.77
C PHE A 68 -16.99 -46.76 21.40
N GLY A 69 -17.97 -46.83 22.32
CA GLY A 69 -19.31 -47.31 22.03
C GLY A 69 -19.96 -46.47 20.94
N ASP A 70 -20.25 -47.13 19.83
CA ASP A 70 -20.81 -46.59 18.59
C ASP A 70 -22.25 -46.12 18.79
N ASP A 71 -22.43 -44.82 19.09
CA ASP A 71 -23.73 -44.16 19.04
C ASP A 71 -23.61 -42.86 18.22
N ASN A 72 -23.96 -42.98 16.93
CA ASN A 72 -24.44 -41.92 16.04
C ASN A 72 -23.68 -40.59 16.07
N VAL A 73 -22.43 -40.59 15.63
CA VAL A 73 -21.82 -39.37 15.07
C VAL A 73 -22.39 -39.18 13.66
N GLU A 74 -23.59 -38.61 13.56
CA GLU A 74 -23.88 -37.77 12.41
C GLU A 74 -22.83 -36.65 12.42
N ASP A 75 -21.77 -36.90 11.64
CA ASP A 75 -20.66 -36.02 11.28
C ASP A 75 -20.95 -34.56 11.72
N GLU A 76 -20.40 -34.10 12.85
CA GLU A 76 -20.65 -32.75 13.38
C GLU A 76 -20.37 -31.67 12.30
N ALA A 77 -19.47 -31.99 11.37
CA ALA A 77 -19.20 -31.22 10.17
C ALA A 77 -20.38 -31.17 9.18
N ALA A 78 -21.14 -32.26 9.01
CA ALA A 78 -22.37 -32.33 8.23
C ALA A 78 -23.53 -31.60 8.92
N VAL A 79 -23.66 -31.70 10.25
CA VAL A 79 -24.65 -30.93 11.01
C VAL A 79 -24.35 -29.43 10.93
N ARG A 80 -23.09 -29.01 11.09
CA ARG A 80 -22.65 -27.62 10.87
C ARG A 80 -22.81 -27.17 9.43
N ARG A 81 -22.64 -28.05 8.43
CA ARG A 81 -22.92 -27.74 7.01
C ARG A 81 -24.41 -27.55 6.77
N LYS A 82 -25.28 -28.40 7.32
CA LYS A 82 -26.75 -28.26 7.22
C LYS A 82 -27.23 -27.00 7.94
N ALA A 83 -26.69 -26.69 9.12
CA ALA A 83 -26.99 -25.45 9.85
C ALA A 83 -26.58 -24.20 9.05
N ARG A 84 -25.34 -24.16 8.50
CA ARG A 84 -24.88 -23.06 7.63
C ARG A 84 -25.65 -22.97 6.30
N ALA A 85 -26.13 -24.09 5.77
CA ALA A 85 -26.95 -24.12 4.56
C ALA A 85 -28.37 -23.60 4.83
N ALA A 86 -28.96 -23.94 5.98
CA ALA A 86 -30.25 -23.43 6.42
C ALA A 86 -30.18 -21.92 6.76
N GLU A 87 -29.09 -21.47 7.36
CA GLU A 87 -28.83 -20.05 7.67
C GLU A 87 -28.60 -19.20 6.40
N ARG A 88 -27.95 -19.77 5.37
CA ARG A 88 -27.85 -19.18 4.02
C ARG A 88 -29.17 -19.17 3.25
N ALA A 89 -30.10 -20.08 3.54
CA ALA A 89 -31.41 -20.11 2.91
C ALA A 89 -32.36 -19.07 3.52
N ASN A 90 -32.11 -18.66 4.77
CA ASN A 90 -32.96 -17.72 5.51
C ASN A 90 -32.44 -16.28 5.56
N THR A 91 -31.26 -16.02 4.98
CA THR A 91 -30.76 -14.66 4.76
C THR A 91 -31.39 -14.11 3.48
N PRO A 92 -32.02 -12.92 3.49
CA PRO A 92 -32.58 -12.33 2.28
C PRO A 92 -31.47 -12.24 1.22
N THR A 93 -31.73 -12.82 0.05
CA THR A 93 -30.78 -12.80 -1.06
C THR A 93 -30.56 -11.34 -1.46
N ALA A 94 -29.46 -10.76 -0.97
CA ALA A 94 -29.04 -9.44 -1.38
C ALA A 94 -28.89 -9.48 -2.90
N VAL A 95 -29.77 -8.77 -3.61
CA VAL A 95 -29.73 -8.65 -5.07
C VAL A 95 -28.39 -8.02 -5.42
N THR A 96 -27.45 -8.85 -5.86
CA THR A 96 -26.11 -8.41 -6.24
C THR A 96 -26.11 -8.10 -7.73
N CYS A 97 -25.66 -6.91 -8.10
CA CYS A 97 -25.62 -6.55 -9.51
C CYS A 97 -24.68 -7.50 -10.28
N ALA A 98 -24.96 -7.73 -11.56
CA ALA A 98 -24.21 -8.69 -12.38
C ALA A 98 -22.70 -8.38 -12.42
N ARG A 99 -22.31 -7.10 -12.36
CA ARG A 99 -20.90 -6.65 -12.26
C ARG A 99 -20.26 -7.12 -10.95
N CYS A 100 -20.89 -6.83 -9.82
CA CYS A 100 -20.41 -7.22 -8.48
C CYS A 100 -20.37 -8.74 -8.32
N TYR A 101 -21.39 -9.46 -8.79
CA TYR A 101 -21.41 -10.93 -8.80
C TYR A 101 -20.26 -11.52 -9.62
N SER A 102 -20.01 -10.97 -10.82
CA SER A 102 -18.94 -11.45 -11.69
C SER A 102 -17.56 -11.19 -11.12
N LEU A 103 -17.36 -9.99 -10.57
CA LEU A 103 -16.16 -9.68 -9.82
C LEU A 103 -16.01 -10.67 -8.66
N ARG A 104 -17.03 -10.88 -7.81
CA ARG A 104 -16.93 -11.70 -6.58
C ARG A 104 -16.49 -13.13 -6.85
N ASN A 105 -17.08 -13.73 -7.87
CA ASN A 105 -16.92 -15.17 -8.13
C ASN A 105 -15.81 -15.46 -9.13
N TYR A 106 -15.52 -14.53 -10.05
CA TYR A 106 -14.58 -14.77 -11.16
C TYR A 106 -13.40 -13.79 -11.18
N GLY A 107 -13.40 -12.75 -10.33
CA GLY A 107 -12.35 -11.73 -10.26
C GLY A 107 -12.22 -10.88 -11.52
N ARG A 108 -13.25 -10.86 -12.38
CA ARG A 108 -13.28 -10.15 -13.67
C ARG A 108 -14.66 -9.55 -13.93
N VAL A 109 -14.69 -8.40 -14.59
CA VAL A 109 -15.94 -7.76 -15.07
C VAL A 109 -16.27 -8.35 -16.44
N LYS A 110 -17.55 -8.63 -16.71
CA LYS A 110 -17.97 -9.20 -18.00
C LYS A 110 -17.66 -8.29 -19.20
N ASN A 111 -17.71 -6.97 -19.01
CA ASN A 111 -17.37 -5.97 -20.01
C ASN A 111 -16.30 -5.01 -19.46
N GLU A 112 -15.03 -5.29 -19.72
CA GLU A 112 -13.92 -4.41 -19.34
C GLU A 112 -14.01 -3.05 -20.07
N ALA A 113 -14.46 -3.02 -21.32
CA ALA A 113 -14.65 -1.79 -22.10
C ALA A 113 -15.73 -0.85 -21.52
N ALA A 114 -16.70 -1.38 -20.77
CA ALA A 114 -17.74 -0.56 -20.14
C ALA A 114 -17.25 0.14 -18.87
N GLU A 115 -16.15 -0.31 -18.25
CA GLU A 115 -15.54 0.41 -17.12
C GLU A 115 -14.91 1.73 -17.55
N ILE A 116 -14.31 1.76 -18.75
CA ILE A 116 -13.67 2.95 -19.33
C ILE A 116 -14.68 4.06 -19.60
N LEU A 117 -15.95 3.70 -19.82
CA LEU A 117 -17.05 4.64 -20.13
C LEU A 117 -17.78 5.14 -18.88
N MET A 118 -17.39 4.72 -17.67
CA MET A 118 -18.04 5.20 -16.46
C MET A 118 -17.56 6.62 -16.14
N PRO A 119 -18.47 7.59 -15.94
CA PRO A 119 -18.09 8.95 -15.57
C PRO A 119 -17.34 8.95 -14.23
N SER A 120 -16.34 9.82 -14.11
CA SER A 120 -15.62 10.03 -12.85
C SER A 120 -16.58 10.49 -11.75
N PHE A 121 -16.32 10.05 -10.52
CA PHE A 121 -17.08 10.52 -9.38
C PHE A 121 -16.75 12.00 -9.11
N ASP A 122 -17.74 12.86 -9.26
CA ASP A 122 -17.63 14.29 -8.93
C ASP A 122 -17.75 14.47 -7.41
N PHE A 123 -16.59 14.49 -6.75
CA PHE A 123 -16.49 14.67 -5.31
C PHE A 123 -17.08 16.02 -4.85
N GLY A 124 -16.81 17.09 -5.59
CA GLY A 124 -17.27 18.44 -5.28
C GLY A 124 -18.78 18.53 -5.23
N ARG A 125 -19.45 18.00 -6.25
CA ARG A 125 -20.92 18.00 -6.32
C ARG A 125 -21.58 17.07 -5.32
N VAL A 126 -21.01 15.91 -5.02
CA VAL A 126 -21.71 14.94 -4.15
C VAL A 126 -21.41 15.16 -2.68
N VAL A 127 -20.12 15.26 -2.34
CA VAL A 127 -19.69 15.42 -0.95
C VAL A 127 -19.72 16.89 -0.57
N GLY A 128 -19.22 17.79 -1.42
CA GLY A 128 -19.24 19.22 -1.15
C GLY A 128 -20.65 19.78 -0.96
N ASP A 129 -21.64 19.37 -1.79
CA ASP A 129 -23.03 19.79 -1.62
C ASP A 129 -23.63 19.32 -0.30
N ARG A 130 -23.25 18.13 0.16
CA ARG A 130 -23.71 17.62 1.45
C ARG A 130 -23.03 18.34 2.61
N LEU A 131 -21.73 18.58 2.53
CA LEU A 131 -20.99 19.34 3.55
C LEU A 131 -21.52 20.77 3.71
N ARG A 132 -22.04 21.41 2.65
CA ARG A 132 -22.73 22.72 2.77
C ARG A 132 -23.97 22.71 3.67
N THR A 133 -24.58 21.53 3.87
CA THR A 133 -25.76 21.37 4.73
C THR A 133 -25.42 20.95 6.15
N VAL A 134 -24.15 20.60 6.41
CA VAL A 134 -23.66 20.16 7.71
C VAL A 134 -23.26 21.40 8.52
N GLY A 135 -23.68 21.47 9.78
CA GLY A 135 -23.28 22.54 10.69
C GLY A 135 -21.84 22.36 11.21
N PRO A 136 -21.34 23.30 12.03
CA PRO A 136 -20.02 23.22 12.64
C PRO A 136 -19.80 21.90 13.37
N GLY A 137 -18.67 21.23 13.16
CA GLY A 137 -18.37 19.93 13.74
C GLY A 137 -19.32 18.80 13.35
N GLY A 138 -20.13 18.92 12.29
CA GLY A 138 -21.18 17.94 11.98
C GLY A 138 -20.72 16.72 11.17
N ALA A 139 -19.46 16.70 10.68
CA ALA A 139 -18.93 15.57 9.92
C ALA A 139 -17.44 15.31 10.19
N VAL A 140 -17.06 14.03 10.07
CA VAL A 140 -15.67 13.55 10.15
C VAL A 140 -15.29 12.92 8.82
N ILE A 141 -14.21 13.39 8.20
CA ILE A 141 -13.64 12.81 6.99
C ILE A 141 -12.48 11.89 7.36
N LEU A 142 -12.62 10.59 7.08
CA LEU A 142 -11.52 9.65 7.04
C LEU A 142 -10.84 9.76 5.67
N LEU A 143 -9.76 10.51 5.60
CA LEU A 143 -8.97 10.71 4.38
C LEU A 143 -7.89 9.62 4.28
N LEU A 144 -8.13 8.60 3.45
CA LEU A 144 -7.25 7.46 3.29
C LEU A 144 -6.21 7.70 2.19
N VAL A 145 -4.95 7.40 2.52
CA VAL A 145 -3.80 7.52 1.62
C VAL A 145 -2.95 6.25 1.72
N ASP A 146 -2.52 5.70 0.60
CA ASP A 146 -1.60 4.55 0.57
C ASP A 146 -0.19 5.03 0.91
N VAL A 147 0.42 4.53 1.99
CA VAL A 147 1.73 5.00 2.43
C VAL A 147 2.85 4.68 1.44
N VAL A 148 2.72 3.60 0.66
CA VAL A 148 3.73 3.18 -0.32
C VAL A 148 3.70 4.08 -1.55
N ASP A 149 2.52 4.59 -1.91
CA ASP A 149 2.28 5.47 -3.05
C ASP A 149 1.62 6.76 -2.59
N PHE A 150 2.21 7.43 -1.59
CA PHE A 150 1.59 8.58 -0.93
C PHE A 150 1.21 9.68 -1.93
N ASP A 151 2.15 10.12 -2.76
CA ASP A 151 1.95 11.21 -3.72
C ASP A 151 0.94 10.86 -4.81
N GLY A 152 0.99 9.62 -5.31
CA GLY A 152 0.05 9.16 -6.32
C GLY A 152 -1.36 8.96 -5.76
N SER A 153 -1.49 8.57 -4.50
CA SER A 153 -2.80 8.24 -3.88
C SER A 153 -3.42 9.39 -3.10
N PHE A 154 -2.71 10.51 -2.90
CA PHE A 154 -3.20 11.66 -2.18
C PHE A 154 -4.25 12.41 -3.04
N PRO A 155 -5.51 12.54 -2.60
CA PRO A 155 -6.57 13.11 -3.42
C PRO A 155 -6.61 14.65 -3.29
N VAL A 156 -5.71 15.33 -4.01
CA VAL A 156 -5.57 16.81 -3.98
C VAL A 156 -6.90 17.51 -4.25
N ASP A 157 -7.61 17.14 -5.33
CA ASP A 157 -8.90 17.73 -5.69
C ASP A 157 -9.95 17.64 -4.57
N ALA A 158 -9.94 16.53 -3.80
CA ALA A 158 -10.86 16.37 -2.68
C ALA A 158 -10.45 17.27 -1.51
N VAL A 159 -9.15 17.42 -1.26
CA VAL A 159 -8.64 18.32 -0.22
C VAL A 159 -8.99 19.78 -0.55
N ASP A 160 -8.89 20.19 -1.81
CA ASP A 160 -9.27 21.55 -2.24
C ASP A 160 -10.76 21.83 -1.99
N VAL A 161 -11.63 20.86 -2.25
CA VAL A 161 -13.08 20.95 -1.94
C VAL A 161 -13.33 21.00 -0.43
N LEU A 162 -12.56 20.24 0.35
CA LEU A 162 -12.70 20.17 1.82
C LEU A 162 -12.13 21.41 2.52
N HIS A 163 -11.15 22.08 1.93
CA HIS A 163 -10.36 23.14 2.56
C HIS A 163 -11.20 24.22 3.26
N PRO A 164 -12.27 24.79 2.65
CA PRO A 164 -13.09 25.80 3.33
C PRO A 164 -13.70 25.31 4.65
N TYR A 165 -14.20 24.07 4.65
CA TYR A 165 -14.86 23.44 5.81
C TYR A 165 -13.89 22.97 6.90
N VAL A 166 -12.62 22.79 6.53
CA VAL A 166 -11.55 22.47 7.49
C VAL A 166 -11.09 23.73 8.21
N VAL A 167 -11.05 24.87 7.49
CA VAL A 167 -10.62 26.17 8.05
C VAL A 167 -11.67 26.76 8.97
N ASP A 168 -12.96 26.61 8.68
CA ASP A 168 -14.06 27.07 9.53
C ASP A 168 -14.45 26.09 10.65
N GLU A 169 -13.68 24.99 10.81
CA GLU A 169 -13.88 23.94 11.80
C GLU A 169 -15.24 23.20 11.68
N SER A 170 -15.89 23.26 10.52
CA SER A 170 -17.10 22.48 10.26
C SER A 170 -16.85 20.99 10.10
N VAL A 171 -15.64 20.64 9.65
CA VAL A 171 -15.27 19.28 9.30
C VAL A 171 -13.93 18.90 9.93
N ASP A 172 -13.92 17.80 10.69
CA ASP A 172 -12.70 17.19 11.18
C ASP A 172 -12.13 16.22 10.15
N VAL A 173 -10.85 16.39 9.79
CA VAL A 173 -10.15 15.48 8.87
C VAL A 173 -9.18 14.60 9.65
N LEU A 174 -9.44 13.29 9.64
CA LEU A 174 -8.48 12.28 10.09
C LEU A 174 -7.70 11.75 8.89
N LEU A 175 -6.40 12.00 8.87
CA LEU A 175 -5.51 11.44 7.85
C LEU A 175 -5.18 9.98 8.23
N VAL A 176 -5.58 9.05 7.38
CA VAL A 176 -5.41 7.61 7.61
C VAL A 176 -4.41 7.06 6.58
N ALA A 177 -3.15 6.90 6.97
CA ALA A 177 -2.13 6.28 6.15
C ALA A 177 -2.26 4.75 6.24
N THR A 178 -2.63 4.12 5.13
CA THR A 178 -2.93 2.68 5.06
C THR A 178 -1.73 1.87 4.57
N LYS A 179 -1.83 0.54 4.67
CA LYS A 179 -0.84 -0.45 4.19
C LYS A 179 0.56 -0.30 4.82
N VAL A 180 0.61 0.18 6.06
CA VAL A 180 1.87 0.37 6.79
C VAL A 180 2.63 -0.93 7.06
N ASP A 181 1.96 -2.09 6.92
CA ASP A 181 2.59 -3.41 6.96
C ASP A 181 3.53 -3.69 5.77
N LEU A 182 3.36 -2.97 4.66
CA LEU A 182 4.21 -3.09 3.47
C LEU A 182 5.52 -2.32 3.62
N LEU A 183 5.59 -1.37 4.56
CA LEU A 183 6.82 -0.63 4.81
C LEU A 183 7.88 -1.52 5.46
N PRO A 184 9.18 -1.25 5.26
CA PRO A 184 10.26 -1.96 5.94
C PRO A 184 10.19 -1.88 7.46
N THR A 185 10.73 -2.87 8.18
CA THR A 185 10.63 -2.96 9.65
C THR A 185 11.37 -1.84 10.37
N GLN A 186 12.40 -1.28 9.74
CA GLN A 186 13.16 -0.14 10.26
C GLN A 186 12.38 1.18 10.28
N CYS A 187 11.21 1.25 9.63
CA CYS A 187 10.41 2.46 9.60
C CYS A 187 9.66 2.65 10.92
N THR A 188 10.11 3.61 11.74
CA THR A 188 9.43 3.95 12.98
C THR A 188 8.09 4.63 12.72
N ARG A 189 7.12 4.42 13.63
CA ARG A 189 5.79 5.03 13.53
C ARG A 189 5.88 6.56 13.53
N THR A 190 6.71 7.13 14.41
CA THR A 190 6.93 8.58 14.50
C THR A 190 7.39 9.18 13.18
N ARG A 191 8.30 8.51 12.48
CA ARG A 191 8.79 8.95 11.17
C ARG A 191 7.67 8.95 10.13
N VAL A 192 6.95 7.83 10.00
CA VAL A 192 5.88 7.70 9.00
C VAL A 192 4.74 8.68 9.26
N SER A 193 4.35 8.89 10.52
CA SER A 193 3.34 9.89 10.88
C SER A 193 3.80 11.31 10.58
N SER A 194 5.06 11.65 10.89
CA SER A 194 5.63 12.97 10.60
C SER A 194 5.72 13.25 9.11
N PHE A 195 6.18 12.26 8.34
CA PHE A 195 6.20 12.27 6.87
C PHE A 195 4.79 12.51 6.31
N ALA A 196 3.82 11.69 6.71
CA ALA A 196 2.45 11.78 6.21
C ALA A 196 1.83 13.16 6.51
N ARG A 197 2.04 13.68 7.73
CA ARG A 197 1.56 15.01 8.12
C ARG A 197 2.17 16.12 7.29
N ARG A 198 3.50 16.13 7.15
CA ARG A 198 4.22 17.18 6.41
C ARG A 198 3.91 17.12 4.92
N ARG A 199 3.81 15.92 4.36
CA ARG A 199 3.48 15.74 2.96
C ARG A 199 2.03 16.11 2.66
N ALA A 200 1.08 15.76 3.52
CA ALA A 200 -0.31 16.22 3.38
C ALA A 200 -0.43 17.74 3.43
N LYS A 201 0.32 18.41 4.32
CA LYS A 201 0.39 19.88 4.37
C LYS A 201 0.93 20.49 3.08
N THR A 202 1.92 19.86 2.45
CA THR A 202 2.48 20.29 1.16
C THR A 202 1.42 20.23 0.05
N TYR A 203 0.47 19.29 0.15
CA TYR A 203 -0.67 19.15 -0.76
C TYR A 203 -1.90 19.96 -0.34
N GLY A 204 -1.77 20.94 0.56
CA GLY A 204 -2.84 21.88 0.91
C GLY A 204 -3.75 21.43 2.06
N LEU A 205 -3.50 20.28 2.71
CA LEU A 205 -4.24 19.92 3.92
C LEU A 205 -3.75 20.78 5.10
N ALA A 206 -4.41 21.91 5.33
CA ALA A 206 -4.01 22.91 6.32
C ALA A 206 -3.97 22.35 7.75
N ARG A 207 -4.97 21.53 8.11
CA ARG A 207 -5.12 20.90 9.42
C ARG A 207 -5.60 19.46 9.28
N ALA A 208 -5.01 18.55 10.06
CA ALA A 208 -5.52 17.21 10.28
C ALA A 208 -5.73 17.02 11.78
N SER A 209 -6.93 16.64 12.20
CA SER A 209 -7.30 16.41 13.60
C SER A 209 -6.52 15.22 14.19
N GLY A 210 -6.07 14.29 13.34
CA GLY A 210 -5.23 13.16 13.71
C GLY A 210 -4.55 12.52 12.51
N VAL A 211 -3.44 11.82 12.76
CA VAL A 211 -2.74 11.00 11.75
C VAL A 211 -2.65 9.57 12.26
N HIS A 212 -3.34 8.65 11.58
CA HIS A 212 -3.43 7.26 11.99
C HIS A 212 -2.73 6.35 10.96
N LEU A 213 -1.79 5.56 11.45
CA LEU A 213 -1.09 4.54 10.68
C LEU A 213 -1.83 3.22 10.83
N VAL A 214 -2.38 2.69 9.74
CA VAL A 214 -3.23 1.49 9.80
C VAL A 214 -2.85 0.43 8.78
N SER A 215 -3.08 -0.82 9.16
CA SER A 215 -3.12 -1.95 8.22
C SER A 215 -4.43 -2.69 8.42
N ALA A 216 -5.30 -2.65 7.42
CA ALA A 216 -6.54 -3.42 7.44
C ALA A 216 -6.28 -4.94 7.42
N THR A 217 -5.18 -5.37 6.80
CA THR A 217 -4.77 -6.77 6.70
C THR A 217 -4.35 -7.32 8.05
N THR A 218 -3.39 -6.66 8.72
CA THR A 218 -2.88 -7.14 10.02
C THR A 218 -3.78 -6.73 11.18
N GLY A 219 -4.52 -5.62 11.04
CA GLY A 219 -5.28 -4.99 12.12
C GLY A 219 -4.47 -3.94 12.90
N MET A 220 -3.21 -3.70 12.53
CA MET A 220 -2.38 -2.68 13.17
C MET A 220 -3.04 -1.30 13.11
N GLY A 221 -3.01 -0.57 14.23
CA GLY A 221 -3.49 0.81 14.34
C GLY A 221 -5.01 0.99 14.33
N ILE A 222 -5.77 -0.09 14.08
CA ILE A 222 -7.24 -0.03 14.09
C ILE A 222 -7.75 0.33 15.48
N ASN A 223 -7.13 -0.20 16.55
CA ASN A 223 -7.45 0.13 17.94
C ASN A 223 -7.46 1.62 18.23
N ILE A 224 -6.34 2.26 17.93
CA ILE A 224 -6.12 3.70 18.14
C ILE A 224 -7.03 4.55 17.23
N LEU A 225 -7.23 4.15 15.97
CA LEU A 225 -8.15 4.86 15.07
C LEU A 225 -9.58 4.85 15.61
N SER A 226 -10.04 3.71 16.09
CA SER A 226 -11.38 3.57 16.68
C SER A 226 -11.55 4.38 17.95
N GLU A 227 -10.57 4.39 18.85
CA GLU A 227 -10.64 5.20 20.08
C GLU A 227 -10.77 6.69 19.75
N GLN A 228 -10.02 7.17 18.74
CA GLN A 228 -10.17 8.54 18.25
C GLN A 228 -11.53 8.78 17.61
N LEU A 229 -12.04 7.82 16.83
CA LEU A 229 -13.38 7.90 16.24
C LEU A 229 -14.46 7.94 17.32
N GLU A 230 -14.34 7.16 18.39
CA GLU A 230 -15.27 7.15 19.53
C GLU A 230 -15.34 8.54 20.17
N GLN A 231 -14.19 9.15 20.45
CA GLN A 231 -14.12 10.50 21.01
C GLN A 231 -14.72 11.58 20.09
N LEU A 232 -14.57 11.42 18.77
CA LEU A 232 -15.12 12.39 17.81
C LEU A 232 -16.61 12.16 17.52
N LEU A 233 -17.12 10.94 17.73
CA LEU A 233 -18.49 10.54 17.37
C LEU A 233 -19.50 10.64 18.51
N ASP A 234 -19.10 11.21 19.65
CA ASP A 234 -20.01 11.48 20.77
C ASP A 234 -21.10 12.53 20.42
N GLU A 235 -21.00 13.22 19.28
CA GLU A 235 -21.91 14.29 18.83
C GLU A 235 -22.77 13.93 17.59
N GLY A 236 -23.02 12.64 17.31
CA GLY A 236 -23.92 12.24 16.22
C GLY A 236 -23.45 12.62 14.81
N LYS A 237 -22.12 12.76 14.62
CA LYS A 237 -21.49 13.20 13.37
C LYS A 237 -21.59 12.14 12.28
N GLU A 238 -21.70 12.60 11.03
CA GLU A 238 -21.58 11.71 9.87
C GLU A 238 -20.12 11.41 9.54
N VAL A 239 -19.76 10.14 9.31
CA VAL A 239 -18.40 9.77 8.91
C VAL A 239 -18.32 9.50 7.42
N TRP A 240 -17.35 10.11 6.75
CA TRP A 240 -17.13 9.93 5.31
C TRP A 240 -15.78 9.31 5.04
N VAL A 241 -15.75 8.24 4.26
CA VAL A 241 -14.50 7.57 3.86
C VAL A 241 -14.11 8.05 2.47
N VAL A 242 -13.00 8.78 2.37
CA VAL A 242 -12.53 9.42 1.13
C VAL A 242 -11.11 8.98 0.83
N GLY A 243 -10.77 8.77 -0.44
CA GLY A 243 -9.41 8.41 -0.85
C GLY A 243 -9.34 7.80 -2.25
N ALA A 244 -8.13 7.69 -2.78
CA ALA A 244 -7.90 7.16 -4.12
C ALA A 244 -8.42 5.72 -4.32
N GLN A 245 -8.57 5.32 -5.58
CA GLN A 245 -8.75 3.91 -5.93
C GLN A 245 -7.56 3.10 -5.38
N ASN A 246 -7.83 1.91 -4.82
CA ASN A 246 -6.82 1.04 -4.20
C ASN A 246 -6.13 1.58 -2.93
N ALA A 247 -6.51 2.74 -2.38
CA ALA A 247 -6.01 3.24 -1.10
C ALA A 247 -6.39 2.37 0.12
N GLY A 248 -7.25 1.35 -0.06
CA GLY A 248 -7.62 0.41 1.00
C GLY A 248 -8.92 0.74 1.76
N LYS A 249 -9.76 1.65 1.24
CA LYS A 249 -11.07 2.02 1.82
C LYS A 249 -11.93 0.82 2.19
N SER A 250 -12.21 -0.05 1.23
CA SER A 250 -13.06 -1.23 1.46
C SER A 250 -12.45 -2.21 2.47
N SER A 251 -11.13 -2.35 2.48
CA SER A 251 -10.45 -3.19 3.48
C SER A 251 -10.58 -2.60 4.89
N LEU A 252 -10.43 -1.28 5.03
CA LEU A 252 -10.57 -0.58 6.31
C LEU A 252 -12.00 -0.69 6.85
N ILE A 253 -13.00 -0.38 6.01
CA ILE A 253 -14.43 -0.47 6.36
C ILE A 253 -14.78 -1.89 6.82
N ASN A 254 -14.35 -2.92 6.07
CA ASN A 254 -14.57 -4.31 6.48
C ASN A 254 -13.93 -4.64 7.83
N ARG A 255 -12.77 -4.07 8.13
CA ARG A 255 -12.07 -4.30 9.40
C ARG A 255 -12.77 -3.60 10.56
N LEU A 256 -13.22 -2.36 10.36
CA LEU A 256 -14.01 -1.62 11.34
C LEU A 256 -15.36 -2.30 11.60
N SER A 257 -16.05 -2.75 10.54
CA SER A 257 -17.30 -3.52 10.65
C SER A 257 -17.17 -4.72 11.58
N LYS A 258 -16.13 -5.55 11.38
CA LYS A 258 -15.89 -6.74 12.20
C LYS A 258 -15.68 -6.40 13.68
N ARG A 259 -15.02 -5.27 13.95
CA ARG A 259 -14.71 -4.87 15.32
C ARG A 259 -15.97 -4.43 16.07
N TYR A 260 -16.86 -3.71 15.41
CA TYR A 260 -18.10 -3.23 16.02
C TYR A 260 -19.27 -4.22 15.89
N GLY A 261 -19.00 -5.50 15.66
CA GLY A 261 -20.02 -6.55 15.59
C GLY A 261 -20.90 -6.51 14.34
N GLY A 262 -20.54 -5.73 13.33
CA GLY A 262 -21.17 -5.75 12.01
C GLY A 262 -20.81 -7.00 11.22
N PRO A 263 -21.62 -7.38 10.20
CA PRO A 263 -21.47 -8.67 9.51
C PRO A 263 -20.08 -8.81 8.86
N GLY A 264 -19.45 -9.97 9.02
CA GLY A 264 -18.13 -10.25 8.45
C GLY A 264 -18.20 -10.57 6.95
N PRO A 265 -17.07 -10.60 6.21
CA PRO A 265 -17.02 -11.00 4.80
C PRO A 265 -17.62 -12.39 4.53
N SER A 266 -17.57 -13.30 5.51
CA SER A 266 -18.18 -14.64 5.49
C SER A 266 -19.70 -14.63 5.60
N ASP A 267 -20.25 -13.59 6.22
CA ASP A 267 -21.67 -13.45 6.59
C ASP A 267 -22.40 -12.49 5.64
N GLY A 268 -21.75 -12.14 4.52
CA GLY A 268 -22.26 -11.16 3.57
C GLY A 268 -22.05 -9.71 4.02
N GLY A 269 -20.99 -9.45 4.81
CA GLY A 269 -20.61 -8.15 5.39
C GLY A 269 -20.77 -6.95 4.46
N PRO A 270 -20.69 -5.71 4.99
CA PRO A 270 -21.15 -4.50 4.28
C PRO A 270 -20.57 -4.34 2.87
N LEU A 271 -19.41 -4.95 2.60
CA LEU A 271 -18.68 -4.94 1.33
C LEU A 271 -18.43 -6.31 0.70
N ALA A 272 -19.05 -7.40 1.15
CA ALA A 272 -19.00 -8.66 0.40
C ALA A 272 -19.40 -8.41 -1.07
N SER A 273 -20.18 -7.36 -1.35
CA SER A 273 -20.64 -6.84 -2.65
C SER A 273 -19.64 -6.15 -3.53
N HIS A 274 -18.50 -5.68 -3.05
CA HIS A 274 -17.81 -4.60 -3.75
C HIS A 274 -16.32 -4.88 -3.87
N LEU A 275 -15.92 -5.31 -5.07
CA LEU A 275 -14.54 -5.56 -5.47
C LEU A 275 -13.90 -4.31 -6.08
N PRO A 276 -12.60 -4.30 -6.42
CA PRO A 276 -11.89 -3.09 -6.81
C PRO A 276 -12.59 -2.38 -7.99
N GLY A 277 -12.93 -1.09 -7.81
CA GLY A 277 -13.62 -0.25 -8.80
C GLY A 277 -15.13 -0.01 -8.56
N THR A 278 -15.74 -0.50 -7.48
CA THR A 278 -17.21 -0.71 -7.46
C THR A 278 -18.06 0.12 -6.49
N THR A 279 -17.74 1.38 -6.22
CA THR A 279 -18.76 2.31 -5.70
C THR A 279 -19.09 3.27 -6.85
N LEU A 280 -20.24 3.08 -7.49
CA LEU A 280 -20.74 3.97 -8.56
C LEU A 280 -21.40 5.24 -7.99
N GLY A 281 -21.62 5.28 -6.68
CA GLY A 281 -22.17 6.40 -5.92
C GLY A 281 -21.87 6.22 -4.44
N VAL A 282 -22.22 7.20 -3.61
CA VAL A 282 -22.00 7.13 -2.15
C VAL A 282 -22.88 6.04 -1.53
N VAL A 283 -22.28 5.17 -0.72
CA VAL A 283 -22.99 4.10 -0.02
C VAL A 283 -23.08 4.43 1.46
N LYS A 284 -24.30 4.49 1.98
CA LYS A 284 -24.55 4.62 3.42
C LYS A 284 -24.48 3.24 4.08
N LEU A 285 -23.59 3.11 5.05
CA LEU A 285 -23.40 1.92 5.90
C LEU A 285 -23.94 2.25 7.30
N PRO A 286 -25.17 1.83 7.61
CA PRO A 286 -25.82 2.25 8.84
C PRO A 286 -25.25 1.53 10.07
N ASN A 287 -25.15 2.25 11.19
CA ASN A 287 -24.70 1.71 12.49
C ASN A 287 -23.36 0.95 12.43
N LEU A 288 -22.44 1.38 11.56
CA LEU A 288 -21.17 0.68 11.37
C LEU A 288 -20.15 1.00 12.48
N LEU A 289 -20.26 2.20 13.04
CA LEU A 289 -19.36 2.75 14.03
C LEU A 289 -20.03 2.81 15.42
N PRO A 290 -19.25 3.14 16.46
CA PRO A 290 -19.75 3.33 17.82
C PRO A 290 -20.96 4.24 17.88
N ASN A 291 -21.79 3.99 18.89
CA ASN A 291 -23.03 4.73 19.13
C ASN A 291 -24.06 4.64 17.99
N GLY A 292 -23.91 3.69 17.05
CA GLY A 292 -24.80 3.54 15.91
C GLY A 292 -24.54 4.55 14.78
N SER A 293 -23.34 5.15 14.74
CA SER A 293 -23.01 6.17 13.74
C SER A 293 -22.94 5.60 12.32
N ASP A 294 -23.46 6.36 11.37
CA ASP A 294 -23.49 6.00 9.95
C ASP A 294 -22.16 6.33 9.26
N VAL A 295 -21.70 5.42 8.38
CA VAL A 295 -20.52 5.64 7.55
C VAL A 295 -20.91 5.76 6.08
N PHE A 296 -20.46 6.82 5.43
CA PHE A 296 -20.63 7.05 4.01
C PHE A 296 -19.36 6.65 3.26
N ASP A 297 -19.41 5.52 2.57
CA ASP A 297 -18.34 5.09 1.67
C ASP A 297 -18.44 5.83 0.34
N THR A 298 -17.39 6.54 -0.02
CA THR A 298 -17.33 7.24 -1.30
C THR A 298 -16.62 6.37 -2.36
N PRO A 299 -17.02 6.49 -3.64
CA PRO A 299 -16.25 5.95 -4.75
C PRO A 299 -14.76 6.27 -4.66
N GLY A 300 -13.92 5.33 -5.06
CA GLY A 300 -12.49 5.59 -5.15
C GLY A 300 -12.19 6.66 -6.18
N LEU A 301 -11.54 7.74 -5.72
CA LEU A 301 -11.14 8.83 -6.59
C LEU A 301 -10.07 8.32 -7.55
N LEU A 302 -10.30 8.48 -8.85
CA LEU A 302 -9.31 8.18 -9.87
C LEU A 302 -8.20 9.22 -9.77
N GLN A 303 -6.97 8.76 -9.63
CA GLN A 303 -5.80 9.63 -9.59
C GLN A 303 -5.07 9.53 -10.93
N PRO A 304 -5.17 10.56 -11.80
CA PRO A 304 -4.59 10.51 -13.13
C PRO A 304 -3.08 10.24 -13.11
N GLY A 305 -2.39 10.75 -12.09
CA GLY A 305 -0.95 10.60 -11.90
C GLY A 305 -0.48 9.18 -11.55
N GLN A 306 -1.37 8.26 -11.19
CA GLN A 306 -0.99 6.89 -10.86
C GLN A 306 -0.88 6.02 -12.11
N VAL A 307 0.29 5.44 -12.37
CA VAL A 307 0.43 4.48 -13.47
C VAL A 307 -0.41 3.23 -13.23
N ALA A 308 -0.56 2.79 -11.97
CA ALA A 308 -1.30 1.58 -11.59
C ALA A 308 -2.79 1.62 -11.96
N SER A 309 -3.42 2.80 -12.03
CA SER A 309 -4.83 2.94 -12.44
C SER A 309 -5.05 2.63 -13.92
N ARG A 310 -3.98 2.72 -14.72
CA ARG A 310 -4.00 2.51 -16.17
C ARG A 310 -3.60 1.10 -16.56
N LEU A 311 -3.19 0.26 -15.60
CA LEU A 311 -2.72 -1.10 -15.84
C LEU A 311 -3.88 -2.09 -15.91
N SER A 312 -3.68 -3.20 -16.62
CA SER A 312 -4.59 -4.34 -16.56
C SER A 312 -4.54 -4.99 -15.18
N ASN A 313 -5.55 -5.83 -14.87
CA ASN A 313 -5.61 -6.53 -13.59
C ASN A 313 -4.38 -7.41 -13.31
N GLU A 314 -3.75 -7.99 -14.33
CA GLU A 314 -2.55 -8.81 -14.15
C GLU A 314 -1.32 -7.95 -13.85
N GLU A 315 -1.14 -6.86 -14.61
CA GLU A 315 -0.05 -5.89 -14.43
C GLU A 315 -0.15 -5.17 -13.08
N ALA A 316 -1.36 -4.73 -12.69
CA ALA A 316 -1.60 -4.06 -11.42
C ALA A 316 -1.24 -4.96 -10.23
N ARG A 317 -1.41 -6.28 -10.36
CA ARG A 317 -1.01 -7.24 -9.32
C ARG A 317 0.49 -7.38 -9.15
N MET A 318 1.28 -7.10 -10.21
CA MET A 318 2.74 -7.06 -10.13
C MET A 318 3.20 -5.78 -9.44
N VAL A 319 2.57 -4.65 -9.77
CA VAL A 319 2.99 -3.33 -9.27
C VAL A 319 2.55 -3.08 -7.83
N LEU A 320 1.31 -3.42 -7.48
CA LEU A 320 0.79 -3.19 -6.13
C LEU A 320 1.42 -4.21 -5.15
N PRO A 321 2.22 -3.76 -4.16
CA PRO A 321 2.91 -4.67 -3.27
C PRO A 321 1.93 -5.43 -2.39
N ARG A 322 2.19 -6.73 -2.23
CA ARG A 322 1.42 -7.66 -1.38
C ARG A 322 2.21 -8.19 -0.19
N SER A 323 3.51 -7.92 -0.20
CA SER A 323 4.44 -8.25 0.85
C SER A 323 5.32 -7.04 1.11
N ARG A 324 6.00 -7.06 2.26
CA ARG A 324 6.90 -6.00 2.68
C ARG A 324 7.92 -5.67 1.59
N LEU A 325 8.08 -4.38 1.31
CA LEU A 325 9.04 -3.90 0.33
C LEU A 325 10.46 -4.27 0.74
N LYS A 326 11.23 -4.78 -0.22
CA LYS A 326 12.64 -5.12 -0.03
C LYS A 326 13.51 -4.04 -0.67
N PRO A 327 14.51 -3.49 0.04
CA PRO A 327 15.41 -2.50 -0.52
C PRO A 327 16.27 -3.14 -1.61
N ARG A 328 16.25 -2.58 -2.83
CA ARG A 328 17.17 -2.96 -3.90
C ARG A 328 18.12 -1.81 -4.16
N THR A 329 19.30 -1.88 -3.51
CA THR A 329 20.29 -0.80 -3.53
C THR A 329 21.37 -1.05 -4.56
N TYR A 330 21.67 -0.03 -5.36
CA TYR A 330 22.69 -0.03 -6.38
C TYR A 330 23.73 1.03 -6.04
N ARG A 331 25.01 0.68 -6.12
CA ARG A 331 26.08 1.68 -6.23
C ARG A 331 26.19 2.05 -7.70
N ALA A 332 25.59 3.18 -8.06
CA ALA A 332 25.40 3.58 -9.44
C ALA A 332 26.42 4.65 -9.85
N GLU A 333 27.03 4.49 -11.03
CA GLU A 333 27.95 5.51 -11.57
C GLU A 333 27.17 6.57 -12.35
N VAL A 334 27.69 7.79 -12.44
CA VAL A 334 27.17 8.80 -13.38
C VAL A 334 27.25 8.23 -14.81
N GLY A 335 26.17 8.38 -15.58
CA GLY A 335 26.02 7.77 -16.91
C GLY A 335 25.53 6.32 -16.90
N SER A 336 25.03 5.83 -15.76
CA SER A 336 24.34 4.53 -15.65
C SER A 336 22.82 4.68 -15.57
N THR A 337 22.11 3.56 -15.74
CA THR A 337 20.65 3.54 -15.89
C THR A 337 20.02 2.37 -15.13
N ILE A 338 18.90 2.62 -14.46
CA ILE A 338 18.08 1.59 -13.81
C ILE A 338 16.69 1.57 -14.48
N HIS A 339 16.33 0.45 -15.08
CA HIS A 339 14.97 0.17 -15.55
C HIS A 339 14.14 -0.49 -14.46
N ILE A 340 12.89 -0.05 -14.30
CA ILE A 340 11.93 -0.57 -13.33
C ILE A 340 10.70 -1.06 -14.12
N GLY A 341 10.69 -2.35 -14.42
CA GLY A 341 9.81 -2.92 -15.43
C GLY A 341 9.91 -2.14 -16.75
N GLY A 342 8.79 -2.09 -17.48
CA GLY A 342 8.58 -1.19 -18.62
C GLY A 342 7.78 0.07 -18.24
N LEU A 343 7.79 0.46 -16.96
CA LEU A 343 6.99 1.58 -16.43
C LEU A 343 7.82 2.81 -16.05
N ALA A 344 9.07 2.59 -15.61
CA ALA A 344 9.98 3.69 -15.32
C ALA A 344 11.43 3.35 -15.67
N ARG A 345 12.22 4.38 -15.94
CA ARG A 345 13.68 4.30 -16.07
C ARG A 345 14.31 5.53 -15.46
N ILE A 346 15.39 5.36 -14.72
CA ILE A 346 16.15 6.46 -14.12
C ILE A 346 17.56 6.42 -14.68
N ASP A 347 17.96 7.49 -15.36
CA ASP A 347 19.33 7.71 -15.79
C ASP A 347 20.00 8.70 -14.83
N ILE A 348 21.22 8.39 -14.39
CA ILE A 348 22.02 9.30 -13.59
C ILE A 348 22.78 10.21 -14.54
N VAL A 349 22.39 11.49 -14.59
CA VAL A 349 22.95 12.46 -15.55
C VAL A 349 24.19 13.12 -14.98
N ASP A 350 24.12 13.55 -13.72
CA ASP A 350 25.21 14.26 -13.05
C ASP A 350 25.15 14.02 -11.54
N GLY A 351 26.29 14.18 -10.87
CA GLY A 351 26.41 14.02 -9.43
C GLY A 351 27.70 14.60 -8.87
N PRO A 352 27.74 14.88 -7.56
CA PRO A 352 28.90 15.51 -6.93
C PRO A 352 30.10 14.55 -6.85
N GLN A 353 29.83 13.25 -6.93
CA GLN A 353 30.81 12.18 -6.91
C GLN A 353 30.57 11.27 -8.10
N ARG A 354 31.60 10.50 -8.49
CA ARG A 354 31.50 9.53 -9.59
C ARG A 354 30.40 8.48 -9.36
N THR A 355 30.17 8.09 -8.11
CA THR A 355 29.15 7.10 -7.74
C THR A 355 28.27 7.60 -6.62
N LEU A 356 27.00 7.22 -6.67
CA LEU A 356 26.00 7.46 -5.62
C LEU A 356 25.24 6.16 -5.32
N TYR A 357 24.47 6.15 -4.24
CA TYR A 357 23.62 5.03 -3.89
C TYR A 357 22.17 5.31 -4.27
N LEU A 358 21.56 4.39 -5.01
CA LEU A 358 20.14 4.43 -5.34
C LEU A 358 19.45 3.20 -4.77
N THR A 359 18.44 3.39 -3.94
CA THR A 359 17.63 2.31 -3.37
C THR A 359 16.24 2.33 -3.98
N VAL A 360 15.92 1.31 -4.77
CA VAL A 360 14.61 1.19 -5.41
C VAL A 360 13.63 0.46 -4.49
N TRP A 361 12.53 1.15 -4.18
CA TRP A 361 11.44 0.69 -3.32
C TRP A 361 10.18 0.48 -4.16
N VAL A 362 10.08 -0.70 -4.77
CA VAL A 362 8.91 -1.13 -5.56
C VAL A 362 8.60 -2.59 -5.26
N SER A 363 7.41 -3.06 -5.67
CA SER A 363 7.00 -4.46 -5.51
C SER A 363 8.07 -5.44 -6.01
N SER A 364 8.25 -6.54 -5.27
CA SER A 364 9.23 -7.58 -5.63
C SER A 364 8.89 -8.30 -6.94
N ASP A 365 7.63 -8.23 -7.37
CA ASP A 365 7.16 -8.82 -8.63
C ASP A 365 7.48 -7.93 -9.85
N VAL A 366 8.01 -6.71 -9.64
CA VAL A 366 8.48 -5.85 -10.71
C VAL A 366 9.98 -6.08 -10.93
N PRO A 367 10.39 -6.60 -12.11
CA PRO A 367 11.79 -6.80 -12.45
C PRO A 367 12.52 -5.47 -12.56
N ILE A 368 13.72 -5.42 -12.01
CA ILE A 368 14.63 -4.27 -12.15
C ILE A 368 15.84 -4.69 -12.96
N HIS A 369 16.25 -3.84 -13.91
CA HIS A 369 17.46 -4.06 -14.69
C HIS A 369 18.42 -2.88 -14.57
N TYR A 370 19.61 -3.13 -14.02
CA TYR A 370 20.66 -2.12 -13.88
C TYR A 370 21.69 -2.22 -15.01
N MET A 371 21.89 -1.13 -15.74
CA MET A 371 22.85 -0.98 -16.83
C MET A 371 23.93 0.02 -16.44
N THR A 372 25.20 -0.35 -16.61
CA THR A 372 26.33 0.52 -16.26
C THR A 372 26.58 1.66 -17.25
N LYS A 373 25.93 1.64 -18.42
CA LYS A 373 26.05 2.68 -19.46
C LYS A 373 24.68 3.00 -20.05
N THR A 374 24.34 4.28 -20.09
CA THR A 374 23.07 4.78 -20.63
C THR A 374 22.98 4.70 -22.16
N ASP A 375 24.09 4.66 -22.89
CA ASP A 375 24.12 4.68 -24.38
C ASP A 375 23.21 3.64 -25.06
N LYS A 376 23.00 2.50 -24.40
CA LYS A 376 22.18 1.39 -24.93
C LYS A 376 20.81 1.28 -24.28
N ALA A 377 20.46 2.17 -23.35
CA ALA A 377 19.23 2.09 -22.57
C ALA A 377 17.96 2.21 -23.43
N ASP A 378 17.96 3.06 -24.46
CA ASP A 378 16.83 3.20 -25.38
C ASP A 378 16.63 1.95 -26.23
N ALA A 379 17.71 1.45 -26.84
CA ALA A 379 17.66 0.22 -27.62
C ALA A 379 17.26 -0.99 -26.76
N PHE A 380 17.72 -1.03 -25.50
CA PHE A 380 17.34 -2.05 -24.54
C PHE A 380 15.84 -1.99 -24.20
N PHE A 381 15.31 -0.79 -23.94
CA PHE A 381 13.89 -0.59 -23.68
C PHE A 381 13.03 -1.04 -24.86
N VAL A 382 13.32 -0.58 -26.07
CA VAL A 382 12.58 -0.95 -27.29
C VAL A 382 12.56 -2.46 -27.50
N LYS A 383 13.67 -3.15 -27.20
CA LYS A 383 13.80 -4.60 -27.38
C LYS A 383 13.07 -5.41 -26.30
N HIS A 384 12.99 -4.92 -25.06
CA HIS A 384 12.59 -5.73 -23.92
C HIS A 384 11.30 -5.27 -23.22
N ALA A 385 10.80 -4.06 -23.50
CA ALA A 385 9.52 -3.56 -22.99
C ALA A 385 8.36 -4.44 -23.47
N GLY A 386 7.51 -4.88 -22.54
CA GLY A 386 6.43 -5.82 -22.85
C GLY A 386 6.83 -7.29 -22.74
N GLU A 387 8.11 -7.61 -22.55
CA GLU A 387 8.61 -8.98 -22.36
C GLU A 387 9.33 -9.10 -21.03
N LYS A 388 10.67 -8.95 -21.05
CA LYS A 388 11.50 -8.99 -19.83
C LYS A 388 11.30 -7.76 -18.95
N LEU A 389 11.05 -6.60 -19.55
CA LEU A 389 10.64 -5.39 -18.86
C LEU A 389 9.12 -5.34 -18.83
N SER A 390 8.54 -6.23 -18.01
CA SER A 390 7.13 -6.23 -17.65
C SER A 390 6.96 -5.75 -16.21
N PRO A 391 5.81 -5.17 -15.83
CA PRO A 391 4.74 -4.70 -16.69
C PRO A 391 5.18 -3.47 -17.53
N PRO A 392 4.52 -3.15 -18.65
CA PRO A 392 3.34 -3.82 -19.21
C PRO A 392 3.66 -5.21 -19.80
N ILE A 393 2.63 -6.02 -20.05
CA ILE A 393 2.73 -7.36 -20.64
C ILE A 393 2.32 -7.28 -22.12
N GLY A 394 3.28 -7.50 -23.01
CA GLY A 394 3.14 -7.43 -24.46
C GLY A 394 3.53 -6.08 -25.08
N ALA A 395 4.17 -6.11 -26.24
CA ALA A 395 4.66 -4.91 -26.93
C ALA A 395 3.53 -3.94 -27.36
N GLN A 396 2.36 -4.47 -27.73
CA GLN A 396 1.19 -3.64 -28.05
C GLN A 396 0.71 -2.84 -26.82
N ARG A 397 0.83 -3.44 -25.64
CA ARG A 397 0.35 -2.85 -24.40
C ARG A 397 1.18 -1.65 -23.96
N VAL A 398 2.49 -1.68 -24.24
CA VAL A 398 3.40 -0.53 -24.06
C VAL A 398 2.85 0.72 -24.77
N ARG A 399 2.41 0.59 -26.03
CA ARG A 399 1.91 1.72 -26.82
C ARG A 399 0.57 2.26 -26.31
N GLN A 400 -0.22 1.43 -25.64
CA GLN A 400 -1.52 1.84 -25.08
C GLN A 400 -1.39 2.63 -23.77
N LEU A 401 -0.21 2.62 -23.13
CA LEU A 401 0.03 3.39 -21.90
C LEU A 401 0.34 4.86 -22.15
N GLY A 402 0.54 5.26 -23.42
CA GLY A 402 0.83 6.62 -23.84
C GLY A 402 2.26 6.78 -24.34
N GLU A 403 2.70 8.03 -24.45
CA GLU A 403 4.05 8.35 -24.90
C GLU A 403 5.08 8.08 -23.79
N TRP A 404 6.23 7.53 -24.19
CA TRP A 404 7.36 7.32 -23.30
C TRP A 404 8.21 8.60 -23.24
N GLY A 405 8.00 9.40 -22.20
CA GLY A 405 8.63 10.70 -22.01
C GLY A 405 9.69 10.70 -20.90
N SER A 406 10.42 11.80 -20.79
CA SER A 406 11.39 12.01 -19.72
C SER A 406 11.29 13.39 -19.11
N ARG A 407 11.66 13.50 -17.83
CA ARG A 407 11.88 14.79 -17.16
C ARG A 407 13.17 14.76 -16.37
N VAL A 408 13.84 15.91 -16.28
CA VAL A 408 15.04 16.06 -15.46
C VAL A 408 14.62 16.49 -14.06
N VAL A 409 15.19 15.84 -13.05
CA VAL A 409 14.91 16.04 -11.64
C VAL A 409 16.22 16.23 -10.91
N ASN A 410 16.32 17.30 -10.13
CA ASN A 410 17.49 17.59 -9.30
C ASN A 410 17.19 17.20 -7.86
N VAL A 411 18.11 16.48 -7.24
CA VAL A 411 17.99 16.01 -5.86
C VAL A 411 19.24 16.42 -5.11
N TYR A 412 19.02 17.21 -4.06
CA TYR A 412 20.05 17.55 -3.09
C TYR A 412 19.97 16.60 -1.88
N GLY A 413 21.12 16.13 -1.42
CA GLY A 413 21.23 15.39 -0.17
C GLY A 413 22.47 15.76 0.64
N ASP A 414 22.43 15.44 1.92
CA ASP A 414 23.49 15.79 2.87
C ASP A 414 24.37 14.58 3.22
N ASP A 415 23.87 13.36 3.05
CA ASP A 415 24.50 12.11 3.48
C ASP A 415 24.50 11.09 2.34
N TRP A 416 25.66 10.50 2.05
CA TRP A 416 25.79 9.47 1.02
C TRP A 416 25.43 8.06 1.54
N THR A 417 25.33 7.89 2.86
CA THR A 417 24.99 6.62 3.53
C THR A 417 23.50 6.44 3.78
N LYS A 418 22.67 7.46 3.50
CA LYS A 418 21.23 7.47 3.74
C LYS A 418 20.52 8.27 2.66
N SER A 419 19.29 7.87 2.32
CA SER A 419 18.41 8.71 1.50
C SER A 419 17.92 9.91 2.32
N THR A 420 18.21 11.13 1.87
CA THR A 420 17.59 12.35 2.42
C THR A 420 16.34 12.74 1.63
N ARG A 421 16.33 12.47 0.33
CA ARG A 421 15.24 12.76 -0.58
C ARG A 421 14.99 11.59 -1.51
N ASP A 422 13.71 11.35 -1.77
CA ASP A 422 13.24 10.31 -2.64
C ASP A 422 12.70 10.91 -3.95
N ILE A 423 12.85 10.16 -5.04
CA ILE A 423 12.16 10.37 -6.30
C ILE A 423 10.94 9.44 -6.29
N SER A 424 9.75 10.00 -6.10
CA SER A 424 8.47 9.29 -6.06
C SER A 424 7.90 9.15 -7.47
N ILE A 425 7.40 7.96 -7.81
CA ILE A 425 6.79 7.65 -9.11
C ILE A 425 5.38 7.12 -8.86
N GLY A 426 4.38 7.91 -9.24
CA GLY A 426 2.97 7.68 -8.94
C GLY A 426 2.49 6.31 -9.39
N GLY A 427 2.01 5.52 -8.44
CA GLY A 427 1.48 4.17 -8.67
C GLY A 427 2.53 3.08 -8.83
N LEU A 428 3.83 3.36 -8.67
CA LEU A 428 4.91 2.35 -8.81
C LEU A 428 5.72 2.18 -7.52
N GLY A 429 6.06 3.27 -6.86
CA GLY A 429 6.90 3.31 -5.67
C GLY A 429 7.89 4.48 -5.75
N TRP A 430 9.06 4.36 -5.14
CA TRP A 430 10.05 5.43 -5.13
C TRP A 430 11.48 4.94 -5.21
N VAL A 431 12.39 5.86 -5.49
CA VAL A 431 13.84 5.63 -5.45
C VAL A 431 14.45 6.58 -4.43
N GLY A 432 15.04 6.02 -3.38
CA GLY A 432 15.83 6.76 -2.41
C GLY A 432 17.21 7.09 -2.95
N VAL A 433 17.67 8.32 -2.71
CA VAL A 433 18.92 8.85 -3.25
C VAL A 433 19.88 9.15 -2.11
N GLY A 434 20.90 8.30 -1.95
CA GLY A 434 22.03 8.52 -1.04
C GLY A 434 23.11 9.32 -1.74
N VAL A 435 23.17 10.63 -1.48
CA VAL A 435 24.12 11.57 -2.07
C VAL A 435 24.44 12.70 -1.09
N SER A 436 25.68 13.19 -1.12
CA SER A 436 26.09 14.41 -0.41
C SER A 436 26.45 15.48 -1.46
N GLY A 437 25.57 16.47 -1.63
CA GLY A 437 25.57 17.45 -2.71
C GLY A 437 24.35 17.32 -3.65
N ASN A 438 24.40 18.00 -4.80
CA ASN A 438 23.33 18.00 -5.79
C ASN A 438 23.59 16.96 -6.89
N ALA A 439 22.61 16.11 -7.19
CA ALA A 439 22.64 15.16 -8.29
C ALA A 439 21.45 15.37 -9.24
N SER A 440 21.69 15.13 -10.52
CA SER A 440 20.68 15.29 -11.58
C SER A 440 20.31 13.94 -12.16
N PHE A 441 19.01 13.69 -12.27
CA PHE A 441 18.44 12.44 -12.77
C PHE A 441 17.53 12.73 -13.94
N ARG A 442 17.56 11.88 -14.96
CA ARG A 442 16.54 11.86 -16.01
C ARG A 442 15.60 10.69 -15.73
N VAL A 443 14.37 11.02 -15.35
CA VAL A 443 13.33 10.05 -15.04
C VAL A 443 12.43 9.90 -16.25
N TRP A 444 12.40 8.71 -16.81
CA TRP A 444 11.53 8.32 -17.91
C TRP A 444 10.34 7.53 -17.39
N THR A 445 9.17 7.84 -17.90
CA THR A 445 7.93 7.13 -17.59
C THR A 445 6.87 7.47 -18.66
N HIS A 446 5.71 6.83 -18.59
CA HIS A 446 4.60 7.12 -19.49
C HIS A 446 3.98 8.48 -19.20
N GLU A 447 3.45 9.12 -20.23
CA GLU A 447 2.81 10.45 -20.17
C GLU A 447 1.81 10.57 -19.01
N GLY A 448 1.82 11.69 -18.30
CA GLY A 448 0.87 11.98 -17.22
C GLY A 448 1.08 11.19 -15.93
N VAL A 449 2.07 10.30 -15.83
CA VAL A 449 2.48 9.72 -14.55
C VAL A 449 3.12 10.79 -13.67
N LEU A 450 2.74 10.86 -12.40
CA LEU A 450 3.30 11.81 -11.44
C LEU A 450 4.73 11.40 -11.08
N VAL A 451 5.67 12.34 -11.15
CA VAL A 451 7.04 12.15 -10.66
C VAL A 451 7.39 13.36 -9.81
N GLU A 452 7.68 13.10 -8.55
CA GLU A 452 7.85 14.14 -7.53
C GLU A 452 9.14 13.90 -6.73
N THR A 453 9.79 14.99 -6.30
CA THR A 453 10.84 14.89 -5.29
C THR A 453 10.25 15.21 -3.93
N ARG A 454 10.59 14.37 -2.95
CA ARG A 454 10.09 14.52 -1.58
C ARG A 454 11.17 14.18 -0.57
N GLU A 455 10.92 14.52 0.67
CA GLU A 455 11.75 14.03 1.78
C GLU A 455 11.71 12.49 1.86
N ALA A 456 12.81 11.90 2.30
CA ALA A 456 12.91 10.45 2.31
C ALA A 456 11.91 9.81 3.27
N LEU A 457 11.12 8.86 2.80
CA LEU A 457 10.28 8.04 3.68
C LEU A 457 11.14 7.02 4.43
N VAL A 458 12.05 6.37 3.71
CA VAL A 458 12.96 5.34 4.25
C VAL A 458 14.41 5.70 3.92
N PRO A 459 15.18 6.26 4.87
CA PRO A 459 16.57 6.65 4.66
C PRO A 459 17.48 5.45 4.45
N ASP A 460 17.14 4.32 5.07
CA ASP A 460 18.01 3.17 5.13
C ASP A 460 18.20 2.52 3.76
N MET A 461 19.45 2.15 3.48
CA MET A 461 19.84 1.43 2.28
C MET A 461 20.09 -0.04 2.59
N SER A 462 20.04 -0.92 1.58
CA SER A 462 20.45 -2.31 1.73
C SER A 462 21.96 -2.41 1.89
N ARG A 463 22.42 -3.23 2.84
CA ARG A 463 23.84 -3.61 2.97
C ARG A 463 24.28 -4.50 1.80
N ASP A 464 23.35 -5.32 1.30
CA ASP A 464 23.57 -6.19 0.15
C ASP A 464 23.26 -5.42 -1.14
N LEU A 465 24.32 -5.01 -1.82
CA LEU A 465 24.24 -4.25 -3.07
C LEU A 465 23.94 -5.16 -4.25
N GLN A 466 23.02 -4.69 -5.10
CA GLN A 466 22.66 -5.33 -6.35
C GLN A 466 23.76 -5.12 -7.40
N ARG A 467 23.93 -6.11 -8.30
CA ARG A 467 24.90 -6.08 -9.40
C ARG A 467 24.25 -5.59 -10.70
N PRO A 468 25.04 -5.26 -11.74
CA PRO A 468 24.49 -5.02 -13.08
C PRO A 468 23.71 -6.23 -13.61
N GLY A 469 22.64 -5.98 -14.36
CA GLY A 469 21.73 -7.00 -14.88
C GLY A 469 20.35 -7.01 -14.21
N PHE A 470 19.58 -8.09 -14.42
CA PHE A 470 18.27 -8.27 -13.80
C PHE A 470 18.43 -8.64 -12.32
N SER A 471 17.67 -7.98 -11.43
CA SER A 471 17.68 -8.26 -9.99
C SER A 471 17.29 -9.71 -9.67
N ASP A 472 16.36 -10.27 -10.43
CA ASP A 472 15.72 -11.54 -10.09
C ASP A 472 16.64 -12.72 -10.43
N GLU A 473 17.43 -12.59 -11.49
CA GLU A 473 18.48 -13.54 -11.88
C GLU A 473 19.60 -13.61 -10.82
N GLN A 474 19.85 -12.50 -10.11
CA GLN A 474 20.86 -12.43 -9.05
C GLN A 474 20.39 -13.09 -7.76
N GLN A 475 19.12 -12.90 -7.38
CA GLN A 475 18.52 -13.55 -6.21
C GLN A 475 18.48 -15.08 -6.36
N ALA A 476 18.20 -15.58 -7.57
CA ALA A 476 18.24 -17.00 -7.89
C ALA A 476 19.66 -17.61 -7.78
N ALA A 477 20.70 -16.83 -8.10
CA ALA A 477 22.09 -17.26 -7.99
C ALA A 477 22.59 -17.35 -6.53
N THR A 478 22.07 -16.51 -5.62
CA THR A 478 22.40 -16.55 -4.19
C THR A 478 21.55 -17.54 -3.38
N GLY A 479 20.34 -17.89 -3.87
CA GLY A 479 19.44 -18.86 -3.22
C GLY A 479 19.67 -20.33 -3.61
N GLY A 480 20.73 -20.62 -4.37
CA GLY A 480 21.01 -21.94 -4.95
C GLY A 480 21.61 -22.96 -3.98
N ALA A 481 20.91 -23.30 -2.90
CA ALA A 481 21.14 -24.54 -2.16
C ALA A 481 19.85 -25.11 -1.52
N SER A 482 18.68 -24.92 -2.11
CA SER A 482 17.50 -25.79 -1.90
C SER A 482 16.35 -25.33 -2.79
N ALA A 483 15.66 -26.29 -3.41
CA ALA A 483 14.45 -26.15 -4.21
C ALA A 483 14.59 -25.82 -5.72
N LEU A 484 15.26 -26.70 -6.47
CA LEU A 484 14.90 -26.96 -7.86
C LEU A 484 13.88 -28.11 -7.92
N ARG A 485 12.62 -27.80 -8.27
CA ARG A 485 11.70 -28.79 -8.88
C ARG A 485 11.68 -28.56 -10.39
N PRO A 486 12.16 -29.48 -11.24
CA PRO A 486 12.03 -29.33 -12.68
C PRO A 486 10.66 -29.81 -13.15
N SER A 487 9.90 -28.93 -13.79
CA SER A 487 8.60 -29.25 -14.39
C SER A 487 8.75 -29.87 -15.78
N LYS A 488 8.14 -31.05 -15.94
CA LYS A 488 7.59 -31.70 -17.14
C LYS A 488 8.52 -31.96 -18.32
N ARG A 489 9.04 -33.19 -18.29
CA ARG A 489 9.58 -33.99 -19.41
C ARG A 489 8.53 -34.11 -20.54
N ILE A 490 8.81 -33.49 -21.69
CA ILE A 490 8.10 -33.74 -22.95
C ILE A 490 8.52 -35.14 -23.43
N MET A 491 7.56 -36.07 -23.52
CA MET A 491 7.75 -37.36 -24.17
C MET A 491 7.98 -37.14 -25.67
N ARG A 492 9.21 -37.36 -26.15
CA ARG A 492 9.48 -37.63 -27.57
C ARG A 492 9.76 -39.12 -27.74
N LYS A 493 8.94 -39.75 -28.60
CA LYS A 493 9.06 -41.14 -29.05
C LYS A 493 10.46 -41.41 -29.59
N GLY A 494 11.23 -42.26 -28.91
CA GLY A 494 12.49 -42.81 -29.40
C GLY A 494 12.22 -43.95 -30.37
N GLY A 495 12.48 -43.71 -31.66
CA GLY A 495 12.59 -44.73 -32.68
C GLY A 495 13.92 -45.47 -32.53
N ASN A 496 13.84 -46.79 -32.47
CA ASN A 496 14.97 -47.71 -32.44
C ASN A 496 15.77 -47.63 -33.74
N ARG A 497 17.07 -47.30 -33.68
CA ARG A 497 18.06 -47.76 -34.66
C ARG A 497 19.36 -48.12 -33.94
N THR A 498 19.68 -49.40 -34.03
CA THR A 498 20.90 -50.07 -33.59
C THR A 498 22.14 -49.59 -34.37
N PRO A 499 23.35 -49.72 -33.80
CA PRO A 499 24.57 -49.24 -34.41
C PRO A 499 25.20 -50.32 -35.31
N LYS A 500 25.76 -49.92 -36.46
CA LYS A 500 26.81 -50.69 -37.11
C LYS A 500 27.87 -49.75 -37.70
N ARG A 501 29.07 -49.98 -37.17
CA ARG A 501 30.43 -49.89 -37.74
C ARG A 501 30.75 -48.82 -38.76
#